data_AF-I1C7Z2-F1
#
_entry.id   AF-I1C7Z2-F1
#
_cell.length_a   1.000
_cell.length_b   1.000
_cell.length_c   1.000
_cell.angle_alpha   90.00
_cell.angle_beta   90.00
_cell.angle_gamma   90.00
#
_symmetry.space_group_name_H-M   'P 1'
#
loop_
_entity.id
_entity.type
_entity.pdbx_description
1 polymer ?
#
loop_
_entity_poly.entity_id
_entity_poly.type
_entity_poly.pdbx_seq_one_letter_code
_entity_poly.pdbx_strand_id
1 'polypeptide(L)'
;MPRRPIPDHILQPPYAEHGTSSVWSPEIPVNTEIDIAHMRDAGKLAKEILALGSTLCKPGITTNKIDQVLHEAIIQNGAYPSPLNYNGFPKSVCTSINNIIAHGIPDDRELKDGDIINVDVTVNNEYEIRDENDY
;
A
#
# COMPACT_ATOMS: atom_id res chain seq x y z
N MET A 1 10.55 14.75 -0.83
CA MET A 1 9.13 15.00 -0.50
C MET A 1 8.88 14.41 0.89
N PRO A 2 8.19 15.11 1.80
CA PRO A 2 7.85 14.53 3.10
C PRO A 2 6.87 13.36 2.94
N ARG A 3 7.03 12.32 3.76
CA ARG A 3 6.08 11.20 3.87
C ARG A 3 4.77 11.70 4.47
N ARG A 4 3.65 11.10 4.08
CA ARG A 4 2.35 11.37 4.72
C ARG A 4 2.34 10.76 6.13
N PRO A 5 1.75 11.43 7.12
CA PRO A 5 1.76 10.95 8.50
C PRO A 5 0.88 9.70 8.65
N ILE A 6 1.25 8.83 9.59
CA ILE A 6 0.45 7.68 10.00
C ILE A 6 -0.04 7.97 11.43
N PRO A 7 -1.35 7.89 11.72
CA PRO A 7 -1.85 8.03 13.08
C PRO A 7 -1.33 6.92 14.01
N ASP A 8 -1.06 7.26 15.27
CA ASP A 8 -0.47 6.35 16.27
C ASP A 8 -1.29 5.07 16.54
N HIS A 9 -2.60 5.10 16.24
CA HIS A 9 -3.49 3.94 16.43
C HIS A 9 -3.46 2.94 15.28
N ILE A 10 -2.80 3.26 14.16
CA ILE A 10 -2.63 2.34 13.04
C ILE A 10 -1.45 1.43 13.35
N LEU A 11 -1.69 0.12 13.37
CA LEU A 11 -0.63 -0.87 13.55
C LEU A 11 0.36 -0.80 12.38
N GLN A 12 1.63 -0.65 12.73
CA GLN A 12 2.69 -0.44 11.76
C GLN A 12 3.55 -1.70 11.60
N PRO A 13 3.90 -2.09 10.36
CA PRO A 13 4.78 -3.21 10.13
C PRO A 13 6.19 -2.93 10.67
N PRO A 14 7.01 -3.96 10.96
CA PRO A 14 8.35 -3.80 11.55
C PRO A 14 9.31 -2.87 10.78
N TYR A 15 9.12 -2.73 9.46
CA TYR A 15 9.95 -1.86 8.63
C TYR A 15 9.54 -0.37 8.68
N ALA A 16 8.35 -0.04 9.16
CA ALA A 16 7.76 1.30 9.02
C ALA A 16 8.58 2.39 9.73
N GLU A 17 9.23 2.06 10.85
CA GLU A 17 10.03 3.01 11.63
C GLU A 17 11.35 3.33 10.92
N HIS A 18 12.15 2.31 10.61
CA HIS A 18 13.52 2.47 10.13
C HIS A 18 13.66 2.45 8.60
N GLY A 19 12.60 2.07 7.90
CA GLY A 19 12.55 2.00 6.44
C GLY A 19 13.38 0.86 5.85
N THR A 20 13.40 -0.29 6.52
CA THR A 20 14.12 -1.48 6.08
C THR A 20 13.25 -2.35 5.16
N SER A 21 13.74 -3.53 4.76
CA SER A 21 12.92 -4.57 4.16
C SER A 21 12.20 -5.39 5.23
N SER A 22 11.23 -6.19 4.81
CA SER A 22 10.74 -7.32 5.61
C SER A 22 11.79 -8.43 5.65
N VAL A 23 11.65 -9.35 6.62
CA VAL A 23 12.48 -10.56 6.69
C VAL A 23 12.13 -11.45 5.49
N TRP A 24 13.15 -11.90 4.76
CA TRP A 24 13.00 -12.85 3.67
C TRP A 24 13.38 -14.26 4.15
N SER A 25 12.57 -15.26 3.76
CA SER A 25 12.84 -16.68 4.01
C SER A 25 12.64 -17.48 2.70
N PRO A 26 13.50 -18.48 2.42
CA PRO A 26 13.27 -19.40 1.32
C PRO A 26 12.18 -20.45 1.60
N GLU A 27 11.73 -20.57 2.85
CA GLU A 27 10.66 -21.50 3.23
C GLU A 27 9.29 -20.98 2.79
N ILE A 28 8.46 -21.87 2.24
CA ILE A 28 7.09 -21.54 1.85
C ILE A 28 6.19 -21.79 3.07
N PRO A 29 5.62 -20.75 3.69
CA PRO A 29 4.74 -20.93 4.84
C PRO A 29 3.46 -21.67 4.42
N VAL A 30 3.01 -22.61 5.26
CA VAL A 30 1.69 -23.22 5.14
C VAL A 30 0.75 -22.43 6.04
N ASN A 31 -0.14 -21.66 5.40
CA ASN A 31 -1.03 -20.74 6.11
C ASN A 31 -2.10 -21.49 6.91
N THR A 32 -2.33 -21.03 8.14
CA THR A 32 -3.43 -21.47 9.00
C THR A 32 -4.77 -20.89 8.51
N GLU A 33 -5.89 -21.36 9.07
CA GLU A 33 -7.20 -20.78 8.76
C GLU A 33 -7.29 -19.30 9.13
N ILE A 34 -6.62 -18.88 10.22
CA ILE A 34 -6.53 -17.49 10.68
C ILE A 34 -5.76 -16.65 9.66
N ASP A 35 -4.60 -17.13 9.19
CA ASP A 35 -3.82 -16.44 8.16
C ASP A 35 -4.63 -16.23 6.88
N ILE A 36 -5.34 -17.27 6.46
CA ILE A 36 -6.18 -17.22 5.27
C ILE A 36 -7.32 -16.21 5.45
N ALA A 37 -7.93 -16.14 6.64
CA ALA A 37 -8.95 -15.15 6.95
C ALA A 37 -8.38 -13.72 6.88
N HIS A 38 -7.23 -13.46 7.49
CA HIS A 38 -6.55 -12.16 7.43
C HIS A 38 -6.17 -11.78 6.00
N MET A 39 -5.64 -12.71 5.20
CA MET A 39 -5.33 -12.46 3.79
C MET A 39 -6.58 -12.14 2.96
N ARG A 40 -7.73 -12.77 3.25
CA ARG A 40 -9.01 -12.45 2.58
C ARG A 40 -9.45 -11.03 2.90
N ASP A 41 -9.35 -10.62 4.16
CA ASP A 41 -9.72 -9.27 4.59
C ASP A 41 -8.79 -8.21 3.98
N ALA A 42 -7.48 -8.42 4.02
CA ALA A 42 -6.49 -7.55 3.39
C ALA A 42 -6.72 -7.45 1.88
N GLY A 43 -6.95 -8.58 1.21
CA GLY A 43 -7.24 -8.62 -0.23
C GLY A 43 -8.56 -7.91 -0.60
N LYS A 44 -9.59 -8.03 0.24
CA LYS A 44 -10.86 -7.32 0.07
C LYS A 44 -10.64 -5.81 0.18
N LEU A 45 -9.94 -5.34 1.21
CA LEU A 45 -9.64 -3.92 1.38
C LEU A 45 -8.78 -3.39 0.22
N ALA A 46 -7.70 -4.09 -0.15
CA ALA A 46 -6.84 -3.69 -1.27
C ALA A 46 -7.65 -3.52 -2.56
N LYS A 47 -8.60 -4.42 -2.84
CA LYS A 47 -9.52 -4.33 -3.98
C LYS A 47 -10.41 -3.08 -3.91
N GLU A 48 -10.97 -2.77 -2.74
CA GLU A 48 -11.83 -1.60 -2.53
C GLU A 48 -11.05 -0.30 -2.74
N ILE A 49 -9.81 -0.22 -2.21
CA ILE A 49 -8.91 0.92 -2.40
C ILE A 49 -8.49 1.05 -3.88
N LEU A 50 -8.17 -0.05 -4.56
CA LEU A 50 -7.85 -0.02 -5.98
C LEU A 50 -9.04 0.43 -6.83
N ALA A 51 -10.25 -0.01 -6.49
CA ALA A 51 -11.47 0.42 -7.16
C ALA A 51 -11.71 1.94 -7.00
N LEU A 52 -11.45 2.50 -5.80
CA LEU A 52 -11.44 3.94 -5.60
C LEU A 52 -10.39 4.62 -6.49
N GLY A 53 -9.16 4.08 -6.56
CA GLY A 53 -8.09 4.61 -7.39
C GLY A 53 -8.47 4.69 -8.87
N SER A 54 -9.18 3.68 -9.39
CA SER A 54 -9.69 3.66 -10.76
C SER A 54 -10.59 4.86 -11.08
N THR A 55 -11.40 5.33 -10.13
CA THR A 55 -12.27 6.51 -10.32
C THR A 55 -11.51 7.84 -10.43
N LEU A 56 -10.25 7.87 -10.01
CA LEU A 56 -9.40 9.06 -10.01
C LEU A 56 -8.55 9.19 -11.30
N CYS A 57 -8.36 8.09 -12.03
CA CYS A 57 -7.51 8.04 -13.23
C CYS A 57 -8.16 8.75 -14.43
N LYS A 58 -8.08 10.08 -14.44
CA LYS A 58 -8.58 10.94 -15.52
C LYS A 58 -7.56 12.04 -15.88
N PRO A 59 -7.59 12.58 -17.11
CA PRO A 59 -6.70 13.66 -17.52
C PRO A 59 -6.72 14.85 -16.55
N GLY A 60 -5.56 15.44 -16.29
CA GLY A 60 -5.37 16.57 -15.38
C GLY A 60 -5.22 16.20 -13.89
N ILE A 61 -5.39 14.93 -13.50
CA ILE A 61 -5.12 14.49 -12.13
C ILE A 61 -3.66 14.11 -11.98
N THR A 62 -3.00 14.58 -10.91
CA THR A 62 -1.64 14.17 -10.58
C THR A 62 -1.60 12.81 -9.89
N THR A 63 -0.53 12.05 -10.10
CA THR A 63 -0.33 10.78 -9.36
C THR A 63 -0.19 11.00 -7.86
N ASN A 64 0.40 12.14 -7.44
CA ASN A 64 0.45 12.56 -6.04
C ASN A 64 -0.94 12.81 -5.43
N LYS A 65 -1.93 13.25 -6.22
CA LYS A 65 -3.33 13.36 -5.77
C LYS A 65 -3.98 11.99 -5.64
N ILE A 66 -3.68 11.05 -6.53
CA ILE A 66 -4.12 9.65 -6.42
C ILE A 66 -3.58 9.05 -5.12
N ASP A 67 -2.27 9.13 -4.90
CA ASP A 67 -1.61 8.69 -3.66
C ASP A 67 -2.23 9.30 -2.41
N GLN A 68 -2.53 10.61 -2.42
CA GLN A 68 -3.18 11.25 -1.28
C GLN A 68 -4.52 10.59 -0.92
N VAL A 69 -5.40 10.44 -1.92
CA VAL A 69 -6.76 9.93 -1.67
C VAL A 69 -6.71 8.47 -1.23
N LEU A 70 -5.82 7.67 -1.84
CA LEU A 70 -5.67 6.27 -1.45
C LEU A 70 -5.03 6.11 -0.08
N HIS A 71 -4.05 6.95 0.26
CA HIS A 71 -3.50 7.00 1.62
C HIS A 71 -4.60 7.28 2.65
N GLU A 72 -5.39 8.34 2.45
CA GLU A 72 -6.47 8.71 3.36
C GLU A 72 -7.51 7.58 3.49
N ALA A 73 -7.88 6.94 2.39
CA ALA A 73 -8.83 5.82 2.40
C ALA A 73 -8.28 4.57 3.12
N ILE A 74 -6.99 4.26 2.97
CA ILE A 74 -6.33 3.16 3.69
C ILE A 74 -6.36 3.43 5.20
N ILE A 75 -5.99 4.63 5.63
CA ILE A 75 -6.00 5.03 7.04
C ILE A 75 -7.42 5.02 7.63
N GLN A 76 -8.42 5.48 6.88
CA GLN A 76 -9.83 5.44 7.29
C GLN A 76 -10.36 4.02 7.53
N ASN A 77 -9.75 3.02 6.89
CA ASN A 77 -10.06 1.61 7.08
C ASN A 77 -9.19 0.94 8.15
N GLY A 78 -8.43 1.71 8.94
CA GLY A 78 -7.61 1.19 10.03
C GLY A 78 -6.37 0.43 9.57
N ALA A 79 -5.95 0.58 8.32
CA ALA A 79 -4.84 -0.15 7.72
C ALA A 79 -3.63 0.75 7.48
N TYR A 80 -2.46 0.14 7.35
CA TYR A 80 -1.22 0.80 6.96
C TYR A 80 -0.97 0.65 5.44
N PRO A 81 -0.55 1.71 4.72
CA PRO A 81 -0.16 1.60 3.32
C PRO A 81 1.23 0.97 3.19
N SER A 82 1.29 -0.34 2.91
CA SER A 82 2.54 -1.13 2.98
C SER A 82 3.73 -0.58 2.20
N PRO A 83 3.58 0.04 1.01
CA PRO A 83 4.72 0.65 0.32
C PRO A 83 5.38 1.78 1.12
N LEU A 84 4.65 2.46 2.00
CA LEU A 84 5.17 3.61 2.72
C LEU A 84 6.35 3.20 3.60
N ASN A 85 7.46 3.88 3.37
CA ASN A 85 8.75 3.63 3.99
C ASN A 85 9.37 2.23 3.76
N TYR A 86 8.75 1.32 3.01
CA TYR A 86 9.37 0.04 2.69
C TYR A 86 10.64 0.25 1.87
N ASN A 87 11.81 -0.15 2.40
CA ASN A 87 13.12 0.22 1.85
C ASN A 87 13.27 1.72 1.53
N GLY A 88 12.66 2.58 2.34
CA GLY A 88 12.68 4.04 2.14
C GLY A 88 11.77 4.56 1.03
N PHE A 89 10.86 3.75 0.48
CA PHE A 89 9.90 4.20 -0.54
C PHE A 89 9.00 5.31 0.04
N PRO A 90 8.83 6.47 -0.66
CA PRO A 90 8.34 7.69 0.00
C PRO A 90 6.82 7.87 -0.03
N LYS A 91 6.07 6.97 -0.68
CA LYS A 91 4.64 7.12 -0.98
C LYS A 91 3.86 5.88 -0.57
N SER A 92 2.53 5.99 -0.59
CA SER A 92 1.62 4.99 -0.04
C SER A 92 1.23 3.93 -1.06
N VAL A 93 1.36 4.24 -2.35
CA VAL A 93 1.08 3.38 -3.49
C VAL A 93 2.11 3.64 -4.59
N CYS A 94 2.21 2.74 -5.57
CA CYS A 94 2.98 3.00 -6.79
C CYS A 94 2.05 3.47 -7.92
N THR A 95 2.52 4.38 -8.76
CA THR A 95 1.83 4.85 -9.96
C THR A 95 2.79 4.83 -11.13
N SER A 96 2.59 3.92 -12.07
CA SER A 96 3.54 3.65 -13.17
C SER A 96 2.87 3.97 -14.51
N ILE A 97 3.31 5.05 -15.16
CA ILE A 97 2.70 5.58 -16.38
C ILE A 97 3.52 5.17 -17.61
N ASN A 98 2.85 4.70 -18.65
CA ASN A 98 3.43 4.36 -19.96
C ASN A 98 4.63 3.41 -19.87
N ASN A 99 5.85 3.93 -20.03
CA ASN A 99 7.09 3.14 -20.07
C ASN A 99 7.66 2.83 -18.68
N ILE A 100 7.02 3.28 -17.60
CA ILE A 100 7.40 2.92 -16.24
C ILE A 100 6.86 1.52 -15.94
N ILE A 101 7.76 0.56 -15.76
CA ILE A 101 7.41 -0.87 -15.62
C ILE A 101 6.72 -1.14 -14.29
N ALA A 102 7.29 -0.67 -13.19
CA ALA A 102 6.80 -0.84 -11.83
C ALA A 102 7.43 0.22 -10.91
N HIS A 103 6.90 0.34 -9.69
CA HIS A 103 7.42 1.20 -8.64
C HIS A 103 7.58 2.69 -9.01
N GLY A 104 6.76 3.19 -9.95
CA GLY A 104 6.69 4.62 -10.21
C GLY A 104 6.27 5.37 -8.93
N ILE A 105 7.04 6.39 -8.56
CA ILE A 105 6.77 7.20 -7.37
C ILE A 105 5.72 8.25 -7.73
N PRO A 106 4.58 8.31 -7.02
CA PRO A 106 3.60 9.39 -7.16
C PRO A 106 4.24 10.78 -7.04
N ASP A 107 3.99 11.64 -8.03
CA ASP A 107 4.54 12.99 -8.17
C ASP A 107 3.50 13.96 -8.77
N ASP A 108 3.92 15.19 -9.04
CA ASP A 108 3.02 16.23 -9.54
C ASP A 108 2.80 16.16 -11.07
N ARG A 109 3.18 15.07 -11.74
CA ARG A 109 2.85 14.84 -13.15
C ARG A 109 1.35 14.58 -13.29
N GLU A 110 0.68 15.44 -14.02
CA GLU A 110 -0.71 15.21 -14.45
C GLU A 110 -0.80 14.06 -15.46
N LEU A 111 -1.85 13.24 -15.32
CA LEU A 111 -2.27 12.29 -16.33
C LEU A 111 -2.72 13.02 -17.60
N LYS A 112 -2.37 12.46 -18.75
CA LYS A 112 -2.79 12.98 -20.06
C LYS A 112 -3.77 12.02 -20.72
N ASP A 113 -4.62 12.55 -21.60
CA ASP A 113 -5.45 11.71 -22.45
C ASP A 113 -4.57 10.78 -23.30
N GLY A 114 -4.91 9.50 -23.34
CA GLY A 114 -4.12 8.45 -23.97
C GLY A 114 -2.98 7.85 -23.13
N ASP A 115 -2.69 8.37 -21.93
CA ASP A 115 -1.77 7.69 -20.99
C ASP A 115 -2.39 6.35 -20.54
N ILE A 116 -1.55 5.33 -20.40
CA ILE A 116 -1.87 4.13 -19.62
C ILE A 116 -1.17 4.23 -18.26
N ILE A 117 -1.87 3.85 -17.19
CA ILE A 117 -1.34 3.89 -15.83
C ILE A 117 -1.62 2.58 -15.11
N ASN A 118 -0.61 2.05 -14.44
CA ASN A 118 -0.74 1.05 -13.40
C ASN A 118 -0.77 1.74 -12.03
N VAL A 119 -1.70 1.35 -11.17
CA VAL A 119 -1.75 1.72 -9.75
C VAL A 119 -1.59 0.44 -8.93
N ASP A 120 -0.54 0.38 -8.12
CA ASP A 120 -0.24 -0.77 -7.27
C ASP A 120 -0.58 -0.45 -5.81
N VAL A 121 -1.46 -1.26 -5.24
CA VAL A 121 -2.03 -1.07 -3.91
C VAL A 121 -1.70 -2.30 -3.07
N THR A 122 -1.01 -2.07 -1.95
CA THR A 122 -0.82 -3.07 -0.90
C THR A 122 -1.17 -2.43 0.44
N VAL A 123 -1.94 -3.15 1.25
CA VAL A 123 -2.37 -2.71 2.58
C VAL A 123 -1.88 -3.72 3.62
N ASN A 124 -1.56 -3.23 4.81
CA ASN A 124 -1.31 -4.06 5.97
C ASN A 124 -2.42 -3.81 7.00
N ASN A 125 -3.21 -4.84 7.23
CA ASN A 125 -4.30 -4.88 8.18
C ASN A 125 -3.87 -5.85 9.28
N GLU A 126 -2.78 -5.55 9.97
CA GLU A 126 -2.36 -6.39 11.08
C GLU A 126 -3.42 -6.26 12.17
N TYR A 127 -4.22 -7.32 12.34
CA TYR A 127 -4.84 -7.65 13.62
C TYR A 127 -3.69 -8.12 14.52
N GLU A 128 -3.70 -7.74 15.80
CA GLU A 128 -2.66 -8.05 16.80
C GLU A 128 -1.90 -9.36 16.50
N ILE A 129 -0.57 -9.23 16.37
CA ILE A 129 0.32 -10.35 16.12
C ILE A 129 0.10 -11.40 17.20
N ARG A 130 -0.14 -12.63 16.73
CA ARG A 130 0.04 -13.93 17.38
C ARG A 130 0.84 -13.85 18.68
N ASP A 131 0.21 -14.29 19.78
CA ASP A 131 0.93 -14.63 20.99
C ASP A 131 2.12 -15.54 20.65
N GLU A 132 3.24 -15.24 21.28
CA GLU A 132 4.56 -15.89 21.20
C GLU A 132 4.57 -17.40 21.58
N ASN A 133 3.40 -18.05 21.68
CA ASN A 133 3.20 -19.43 22.12
C ASN A 133 2.61 -20.39 21.07
N ASP A 134 2.43 -19.98 19.81
CA ASP A 134 1.77 -20.80 18.77
C ASP A 134 2.74 -21.60 17.86
N TYR A 135 3.86 -22.09 18.41
CA TYR A 135 4.78 -23.05 17.76
C TYR A 135 4.88 -24.37 18.52
#